data_AF-A0A355F5I2-F1
#
_entry.id   AF-A0A355F5I2-F1
#
_cell.length_a   1.000
_cell.length_b   1.000
_cell.length_c   1.000
_cell.angle_alpha   90.00
_cell.angle_beta   90.00
_cell.angle_gamma   90.00
#
_symmetry.space_group_name_H-M   'P 1'
#
loop_
_entity.id
_entity.type
_entity.pdbx_description
1 polymer ?
#
loop_
_entity_poly.entity_id
_entity_poly.type
_entity_poly.pdbx_seq_one_letter_code
_entity_poly.pdbx_strand_id
1 'polypeptide(L)'
;QTRHSFDLAVEEKRKKLTQGDELPPGVIKLVKVYVAMKRKLQVGDKMAGRHGNKGVISRILREEDMPYLPDGSPVEIVLNPLGVPSRMNVGQILETHLGWAGRALGLKFATPVFDGAREPDIKELLREAGLPESGKTPLFDGMTGEAFEQKVTVGYIYMLKL
;
A
#
# COMPACT_ATOMS: atom_id res chain seq x y z
N GLN A 1 21.39 -47.50 -9.85
CA GLN A 1 22.04 -46.26 -10.32
C GLN A 1 21.88 -45.11 -9.31
N THR A 2 20.66 -44.79 -8.86
CA THR A 2 20.32 -43.59 -8.06
C THR A 2 21.16 -43.30 -6.80
N ARG A 3 21.67 -44.32 -6.09
CA ARG A 3 22.60 -44.10 -4.94
C ARG A 3 23.94 -43.53 -5.40
N HIS A 4 24.62 -44.19 -6.35
CA HIS A 4 25.93 -43.76 -6.84
C HIS A 4 25.93 -42.30 -7.37
N SER A 5 24.84 -41.85 -8.03
CA SER A 5 24.67 -40.45 -8.44
C SER A 5 24.49 -39.48 -7.27
N PHE A 6 23.86 -39.91 -6.18
CA PHE A 6 23.71 -39.13 -4.96
C PHE A 6 25.04 -39.05 -4.20
N ASP A 7 25.76 -40.16 -4.07
CA ASP A 7 27.06 -40.25 -3.39
C ASP A 7 28.09 -39.32 -4.06
N LEU A 8 28.16 -39.32 -5.40
CA LEU A 8 28.97 -38.39 -6.19
C LEU A 8 28.60 -36.92 -5.94
N ALA A 9 27.31 -36.58 -5.88
CA ALA A 9 26.85 -35.21 -5.64
C ALA A 9 27.14 -34.72 -4.20
N VAL A 10 27.14 -35.63 -3.22
CA VAL A 10 27.58 -35.34 -1.85
C VAL A 10 29.10 -35.13 -1.81
N GLU A 11 29.88 -35.95 -2.52
CA GLU A 11 31.33 -35.82 -2.59
C GLU A 11 31.78 -34.55 -3.32
N GLU A 12 31.08 -34.15 -4.39
CA GLU A 12 31.32 -32.88 -5.09
C GLU A 12 31.02 -31.67 -4.19
N LYS A 13 29.90 -31.69 -3.44
CA LYS A 13 29.60 -30.67 -2.43
C LYS A 13 30.66 -30.64 -1.33
N ARG A 14 31.15 -31.81 -0.88
CA ARG A 14 32.21 -31.92 0.13
C ARG A 14 33.50 -31.27 -0.37
N LYS A 15 33.92 -31.55 -1.61
CA LYS A 15 35.09 -30.91 -2.25
C LYS A 15 34.96 -29.38 -2.26
N LYS A 16 33.81 -28.85 -2.69
CA LYS A 16 33.53 -27.39 -2.71
C LYS A 16 33.49 -26.73 -1.33
N LEU A 17 33.25 -27.50 -0.26
CA LEU A 17 33.30 -27.05 1.14
C LEU A 17 34.71 -27.13 1.76
N THR A 18 35.59 -27.98 1.22
CA THR A 18 36.99 -28.13 1.68
C THR A 18 38.00 -27.34 0.86
N GLN A 19 37.62 -26.90 -0.35
CA GLN A 19 38.43 -26.00 -1.16
C GLN A 19 38.45 -24.61 -0.53
N GLY A 20 39.62 -23.97 -0.47
CA GLY A 20 39.74 -22.61 0.06
C GLY A 20 39.04 -21.59 -0.84
N ASP A 21 38.36 -20.61 -0.23
CA ASP A 21 37.80 -19.45 -0.93
C ASP A 21 38.90 -18.68 -1.67
N GLU A 22 38.59 -18.16 -2.87
CA GLU A 22 39.46 -17.19 -3.53
C GLU A 22 39.43 -15.86 -2.78
N LEU A 23 40.56 -15.51 -2.15
CA LEU A 23 40.76 -14.26 -1.43
C LEU A 23 41.56 -13.26 -2.29
N PRO A 24 41.25 -11.95 -2.23
CA PRO A 24 42.05 -10.92 -2.89
C PRO A 24 43.51 -10.95 -2.41
N PRO A 25 44.49 -10.60 -3.27
CA PRO A 25 45.90 -10.62 -2.90
C PRO A 25 46.17 -9.74 -1.68
N GLY A 26 46.82 -10.31 -0.66
CA GLY A 26 47.07 -9.68 0.64
C GLY A 26 46.03 -9.97 1.74
N VAL A 27 44.90 -10.61 1.42
CA VAL A 27 43.87 -10.98 2.41
C VAL A 27 44.09 -12.40 2.92
N ILE A 28 44.41 -12.54 4.22
CA ILE A 28 44.67 -13.86 4.85
C ILE A 28 43.37 -14.56 5.27
N LYS A 29 42.35 -13.80 5.70
CA LYS A 29 41.05 -14.30 6.13
C LYS A 29 39.98 -13.23 5.96
N LEU A 30 38.79 -13.64 5.51
CA LEU A 30 37.65 -12.76 5.32
C LEU A 30 36.47 -13.25 6.18
N VAL A 31 35.75 -12.33 6.83
CA VAL A 31 34.59 -12.62 7.67
C VAL A 31 33.41 -11.76 7.22
N LYS A 32 32.30 -12.39 6.83
CA LYS A 32 31.05 -11.70 6.45
C LYS A 32 30.07 -11.76 7.62
N VAL A 33 29.71 -10.61 8.17
CA VAL A 33 28.67 -10.49 9.21
C VAL A 33 27.42 -9.91 8.57
N TYR A 34 26.31 -10.66 8.63
CA TYR A 34 25.02 -10.24 8.10
C TYR A 34 24.15 -9.69 9.22
N VAL A 35 23.77 -8.41 9.13
CA VAL A 35 22.90 -7.74 10.12
C VAL A 35 21.56 -7.40 9.46
N ALA A 36 20.48 -7.98 9.97
CA ALA A 36 19.12 -7.67 9.52
C ALA A 36 18.48 -6.62 10.42
N MET A 37 17.77 -5.64 9.83
CA MET A 37 17.04 -4.59 10.56
C MET A 37 15.63 -4.42 9.98
N LYS A 38 14.62 -4.31 10.85
CA LYS A 38 13.26 -3.92 10.45
C LYS A 38 13.14 -2.40 10.50
N ARG A 39 13.05 -1.73 9.35
CA ARG A 39 12.82 -0.28 9.26
C ARG A 39 11.31 0.00 9.34
N LYS A 40 10.90 0.91 10.24
CA LYS A 40 9.52 1.41 10.33
C LYS A 40 9.26 2.52 9.31
N LEU A 41 8.00 2.95 9.20
CA LEU A 41 7.60 4.15 8.49
C LEU A 41 8.03 5.41 9.28
N GLN A 42 8.49 6.45 8.60
CA GLN A 42 9.01 7.69 9.19
C GLN A 42 8.63 8.93 8.36
N VAL A 43 8.58 10.11 9.00
CA VAL A 43 8.48 11.40 8.30
C VAL A 43 9.70 11.54 7.36
N GLY A 44 9.45 11.97 6.12
CA GLY A 44 10.46 11.96 5.05
C GLY A 44 10.50 10.69 4.18
N ASP A 45 9.82 9.61 4.57
CA ASP A 45 9.63 8.46 3.67
C ASP A 45 8.82 8.85 2.42
N LYS A 46 9.13 8.19 1.30
CA LYS A 46 8.49 8.41 0.01
C LYS A 46 7.40 7.38 -0.25
N MET A 47 6.21 7.86 -0.63
CA MET A 47 5.03 7.03 -0.87
C MET A 47 4.49 7.27 -2.29
N ALA A 48 3.80 6.28 -2.85
CA ALA A 48 3.13 6.38 -4.14
C ALA A 48 1.79 5.62 -4.14
N GLY A 49 0.78 6.15 -4.84
CA GLY A 49 -0.40 5.39 -5.22
C GLY A 49 -0.27 4.82 -6.63
N ARG A 50 -1.18 3.92 -7.01
CA ARG A 50 -1.16 3.25 -8.32
C ARG A 50 -1.36 4.20 -9.50
N HIS A 51 -2.02 5.34 -9.29
CA HIS A 51 -2.33 6.33 -10.32
C HIS A 51 -1.25 7.41 -10.52
N GLY A 52 0.02 7.09 -10.23
CA GLY A 52 1.17 7.97 -10.45
C GLY A 52 1.31 9.13 -9.45
N ASN A 53 0.38 9.27 -8.51
CA ASN A 53 0.43 10.17 -7.38
C ASN A 53 1.61 9.77 -6.46
N LYS A 54 2.61 10.64 -6.36
CA LYS A 54 3.81 10.45 -5.51
C LYS A 54 3.89 11.55 -4.48
N GLY A 55 4.28 11.21 -3.25
CA GLY A 55 4.39 12.12 -2.12
C GLY A 55 5.51 11.74 -1.16
N VAL A 56 5.70 12.58 -0.15
CA VAL A 56 6.60 12.36 0.98
C VAL A 56 5.77 12.54 2.26
N ILE A 57 5.99 11.70 3.27
CA ILE A 57 5.26 11.81 4.55
C ILE A 57 5.69 13.10 5.26
N SER A 58 4.76 14.03 5.40
CA SER A 58 4.97 15.36 6.01
C SER A 58 4.83 15.36 7.53
N ARG A 59 3.91 14.56 8.06
CA ARG A 59 3.64 14.39 9.49
C ARG A 59 3.05 12.99 9.72
N ILE A 60 3.30 12.44 10.90
CA ILE A 60 2.55 11.31 11.47
C ILE A 60 1.77 11.91 12.64
N LEU A 61 0.45 11.75 12.64
CA LEU A 61 -0.45 12.19 13.70
C LEU A 61 -0.81 11.01 14.60
N ARG A 62 -1.43 11.29 15.75
CA ARG A 62 -2.06 10.26 16.59
C ARG A 62 -3.47 9.97 16.08
N GLU A 63 -4.06 8.86 16.48
CA GLU A 63 -5.37 8.42 16.01
C GLU A 63 -6.48 9.39 16.40
N GLU A 64 -6.38 9.96 17.62
CA GLU A 64 -7.29 10.99 18.15
C GLU A 64 -7.16 12.36 17.47
N ASP A 65 -6.06 12.65 16.76
CA ASP A 65 -5.86 13.91 16.03
C ASP A 65 -6.38 13.84 14.57
N MET A 66 -6.86 12.67 14.12
CA MET A 66 -7.28 12.45 12.72
C MET A 66 -8.77 12.74 12.52
N PRO A 67 -9.18 13.26 11.34
CA PRO A 67 -10.59 13.35 10.98
C PRO A 67 -11.30 11.99 11.04
N TYR A 68 -12.54 11.98 11.55
CA TYR A 68 -13.30 10.75 11.75
C TYR A 68 -14.67 10.75 11.04
N LEU A 69 -15.12 9.53 10.72
CA LEU A 69 -16.39 9.22 10.08
C LEU A 69 -17.55 9.23 11.08
N PRO A 70 -18.83 9.29 10.62
CA PRO A 70 -20.00 9.31 11.51
C PRO A 70 -20.21 8.06 12.38
N ASP A 71 -19.50 6.96 12.10
CA ASP A 71 -19.43 5.74 12.92
C ASP A 71 -18.33 5.81 14.01
N GLY A 72 -17.53 6.87 14.03
CA GLY A 72 -16.36 7.05 14.89
C GLY A 72 -15.04 6.56 14.28
N SER A 73 -15.03 6.00 13.06
CA SER A 73 -13.80 5.47 12.44
C SER A 73 -12.86 6.60 11.97
N PRO A 74 -11.62 6.70 12.47
CA PRO A 74 -10.65 7.71 12.02
C PRO A 74 -10.08 7.36 10.63
N VAL A 75 -9.72 8.37 9.84
CA VAL A 75 -9.08 8.16 8.52
C VAL A 75 -7.57 7.92 8.66
N GLU A 76 -7.01 6.97 7.89
CA GLU A 76 -5.58 6.61 7.97
C GLU A 76 -4.66 7.59 7.21
N ILE A 77 -5.12 8.15 6.09
CA ILE A 77 -4.32 8.98 5.18
C ILE A 77 -5.18 10.11 4.61
N VAL A 78 -4.71 11.35 4.75
CA VAL A 78 -5.30 12.53 4.09
C VAL A 78 -4.51 12.87 2.82
N LEU A 79 -5.20 13.01 1.67
CA LEU A 79 -4.60 13.33 0.38
C LEU A 79 -5.08 14.69 -0.15
N ASN A 80 -4.20 15.44 -0.81
CA ASN A 80 -4.53 16.75 -1.39
C ASN A 80 -5.32 16.60 -2.71
N PRO A 81 -6.58 17.07 -2.80
CA PRO A 81 -7.43 16.90 -3.97
C PRO A 81 -6.97 17.71 -5.19
N LEU A 82 -6.21 18.80 -5.02
CA LEU A 82 -5.73 19.64 -6.14
C LEU A 82 -4.83 18.86 -7.11
N GLY A 83 -4.22 17.77 -6.63
CA GLY A 83 -3.39 16.89 -7.44
C GLY A 83 -4.13 16.05 -8.48
N VAL A 84 -5.47 15.95 -8.41
CA VAL A 84 -6.30 15.15 -9.33
C VAL A 84 -6.64 15.91 -10.63
N PRO A 85 -7.33 17.08 -10.62
CA PRO A 85 -7.68 17.77 -11.86
C PRO A 85 -6.44 18.22 -12.63
N SER A 86 -5.40 18.68 -11.93
CA SER A 86 -4.12 19.09 -12.52
C SER A 86 -3.36 17.98 -13.27
N ARG A 87 -3.69 16.71 -13.03
CA ARG A 87 -3.02 15.55 -13.66
C ARG A 87 -3.98 14.62 -14.41
N MET A 88 -5.27 14.94 -14.43
CA MET A 88 -6.36 14.14 -15.02
C MET A 88 -6.41 12.66 -14.58
N ASN A 89 -5.77 12.30 -13.45
CA ASN A 89 -5.67 10.91 -12.99
C ASN A 89 -6.89 10.49 -12.15
N VAL A 90 -8.09 10.72 -12.72
CA VAL A 90 -9.42 10.53 -12.09
C VAL A 90 -9.64 9.10 -11.59
N GLY A 91 -8.96 8.10 -12.17
CA GLY A 91 -9.02 6.70 -11.73
C GLY A 91 -8.75 6.49 -10.24
N GLN A 92 -7.98 7.37 -9.58
CA GLN A 92 -7.75 7.28 -8.12
C GLN A 92 -9.02 7.54 -7.28
N ILE A 93 -9.99 8.31 -7.80
CA ILE A 93 -11.30 8.51 -7.15
C ILE A 93 -12.17 7.27 -7.35
N LEU A 94 -12.16 6.70 -8.57
CA LEU A 94 -12.89 5.46 -8.89
C LEU A 94 -12.34 4.26 -8.09
N GLU A 95 -11.02 4.16 -7.93
CA GLU A 95 -10.36 3.21 -7.02
C GLU A 95 -10.86 3.40 -5.58
N THR A 96 -10.83 4.64 -5.07
CA THR A 96 -11.25 4.98 -3.70
C THR A 96 -12.71 4.57 -3.43
N HIS A 97 -13.62 4.89 -4.35
CA HIS A 97 -15.06 4.57 -4.24
C HIS A 97 -15.30 3.05 -4.31
N LEU A 98 -14.72 2.36 -5.30
CA LEU A 98 -14.88 0.92 -5.48
C LEU A 98 -14.23 0.12 -4.33
N GLY A 99 -13.12 0.62 -3.79
CA GLY A 99 -12.48 0.09 -2.58
C GLY A 99 -13.36 0.25 -1.33
N TRP A 100 -14.16 1.32 -1.23
CA TRP A 100 -15.10 1.51 -0.13
C TRP A 100 -16.27 0.52 -0.19
N ALA A 101 -16.91 0.37 -1.36
CA ALA A 101 -17.94 -0.65 -1.58
C ALA A 101 -17.38 -2.06 -1.31
N GLY A 102 -16.16 -2.36 -1.78
CA GLY A 102 -15.51 -3.66 -1.57
C GLY A 102 -15.22 -3.95 -0.09
N ARG A 103 -14.79 -2.94 0.68
CA ARG A 103 -14.61 -3.07 2.13
C ARG A 103 -15.93 -3.34 2.85
N ALA A 104 -17.00 -2.63 2.49
CA ALA A 104 -18.31 -2.73 3.14
C ALA A 104 -19.02 -4.06 2.82
N LEU A 105 -18.98 -4.51 1.56
CA LEU A 105 -19.56 -5.79 1.11
C LEU A 105 -18.67 -7.01 1.42
N GLY A 106 -17.42 -6.80 1.88
CA GLY A 106 -16.43 -7.86 2.09
C GLY A 106 -15.87 -8.47 0.78
N LEU A 107 -16.14 -7.84 -0.36
CA LEU A 107 -15.81 -8.34 -1.71
C LEU A 107 -14.42 -7.90 -2.18
N LYS A 108 -13.89 -8.64 -3.16
CA LYS A 108 -12.65 -8.30 -3.87
C LYS A 108 -12.95 -8.12 -5.36
N PHE A 109 -12.71 -6.93 -5.88
CA PHE A 109 -12.93 -6.61 -7.29
C PHE A 109 -11.66 -6.79 -8.12
N ALA A 110 -11.83 -7.27 -9.35
CA ALA A 110 -10.82 -7.28 -10.39
C ALA A 110 -11.36 -6.51 -11.60
N THR A 111 -10.76 -5.35 -11.89
CA THR A 111 -11.11 -4.54 -13.06
C THR A 111 -10.09 -4.77 -14.18
N PRO A 112 -10.49 -5.13 -15.40
CA PRO A 112 -9.62 -5.11 -16.57
C PRO A 112 -9.07 -3.71 -16.85
N VAL A 113 -7.98 -3.64 -17.62
CA VAL A 113 -7.27 -2.39 -17.93
C VAL A 113 -8.01 -1.53 -18.98
N PHE A 114 -8.75 -2.17 -19.90
CA PHE A 114 -9.38 -1.50 -21.04
C PHE A 114 -10.91 -1.51 -21.04
N ASP A 115 -11.55 -2.52 -20.46
CA ASP A 115 -13.00 -2.56 -20.19
C ASP A 115 -13.19 -2.80 -18.68
N GLY A 116 -13.03 -1.72 -17.92
CA GLY A 116 -13.07 -1.71 -16.47
C GLY A 116 -14.44 -1.34 -15.90
N ALA A 117 -14.57 -1.41 -14.58
CA ALA A 117 -15.78 -0.96 -13.87
C ALA A 117 -16.09 0.51 -14.18
N ARG A 118 -17.33 0.78 -14.59
CA ARG A 118 -17.80 2.10 -15.04
C ARG A 118 -18.45 2.85 -13.88
N GLU A 119 -18.61 4.16 -14.03
CA GLU A 119 -19.20 5.00 -12.97
C GLU A 119 -20.60 4.53 -12.50
N PRO A 120 -21.53 4.08 -13.38
CA PRO A 120 -22.81 3.52 -12.93
C PRO A 120 -22.64 2.26 -12.09
N ASP A 121 -21.77 1.33 -12.50
CA ASP A 121 -21.50 0.07 -11.80
C ASP A 121 -20.99 0.33 -10.37
N ILE A 122 -20.08 1.31 -10.23
CA ILE A 122 -19.54 1.72 -8.93
C ILE A 122 -20.62 2.37 -8.05
N LYS A 123 -21.56 3.13 -8.64
CA LYS A 123 -22.69 3.72 -7.88
C LYS A 123 -23.68 2.66 -7.40
N GLU A 124 -23.97 1.65 -8.20
CA GLU A 124 -24.84 0.55 -7.79
C GLU A 124 -24.19 -0.25 -6.65
N LEU A 125 -22.89 -0.56 -6.75
CA LEU A 125 -22.13 -1.22 -5.67
C LEU A 125 -22.05 -0.37 -4.38
N LEU A 126 -21.98 0.96 -4.49
CA LEU A 126 -22.09 1.85 -3.33
C LEU A 126 -23.51 1.79 -2.72
N ARG A 127 -24.56 1.78 -3.52
CA ARG A 127 -25.95 1.67 -3.05
C ARG A 127 -26.21 0.32 -2.37
N GLU A 128 -25.75 -0.78 -2.97
CA GLU A 128 -25.81 -2.13 -2.40
C GLU A 128 -25.08 -2.21 -1.05
N ALA A 129 -23.93 -1.52 -0.93
CA ALA A 129 -23.17 -1.39 0.30
C ALA A 129 -23.81 -0.48 1.39
N GLY A 130 -24.97 0.16 1.11
CA GLY A 130 -25.56 1.17 2.00
C GLY A 130 -24.78 2.48 2.08
N LEU A 131 -23.86 2.72 1.14
CA LEU A 131 -22.97 3.89 1.08
C LEU A 131 -23.54 4.99 0.16
N PRO A 132 -23.17 6.26 0.38
CA PRO A 132 -23.63 7.36 -0.48
C PRO A 132 -23.08 7.23 -1.90
N GLU A 133 -23.96 7.19 -2.90
CA GLU A 133 -23.62 7.05 -4.35
C GLU A 133 -22.66 8.14 -4.88
N SER A 134 -22.55 9.28 -4.20
CA SER A 134 -21.58 10.33 -4.52
C SER A 134 -20.14 10.00 -4.09
N GLY A 135 -19.93 8.92 -3.34
CA GLY A 135 -18.68 8.60 -2.65
C GLY A 135 -18.29 9.59 -1.56
N LYS A 136 -19.24 10.43 -1.09
CA LYS A 136 -18.99 11.53 -0.16
C LYS A 136 -19.84 11.46 1.10
N THR A 137 -19.18 11.67 2.23
CA THR A 137 -19.76 11.65 3.58
C THR A 137 -19.37 12.92 4.34
N PRO A 138 -20.17 13.39 5.32
CA PRO A 138 -19.61 14.24 6.37
C PRO A 138 -18.42 13.54 7.04
N LEU A 139 -17.43 14.36 7.43
CA LEU A 139 -16.36 14.02 8.36
C LEU A 139 -16.40 15.05 9.51
N PHE A 140 -15.81 14.67 10.63
CA PHE A 140 -15.61 15.53 11.79
C PHE A 140 -14.12 15.72 12.03
N ASP A 141 -13.71 16.88 12.54
CA ASP A 141 -12.33 17.18 12.93
C ASP A 141 -12.03 16.50 14.29
N GLY A 142 -10.98 15.68 14.37
CA GLY A 142 -10.56 15.03 15.62
C GLY A 142 -10.10 16.03 16.69
N MET A 143 -9.63 17.22 16.30
CA MET A 143 -9.13 18.24 17.23
C MET A 143 -10.21 19.12 17.85
N THR A 144 -11.37 19.30 17.19
CA THR A 144 -12.47 20.16 17.67
C THR A 144 -13.80 19.44 17.89
N GLY A 145 -14.02 18.29 17.24
CA GLY A 145 -15.30 17.60 17.16
C GLY A 145 -16.31 18.23 16.18
N GLU A 146 -15.95 19.31 15.49
CA GLU A 146 -16.84 20.01 14.56
C GLU A 146 -16.92 19.30 13.19
N ALA A 147 -18.08 19.39 12.54
CA ALA A 147 -18.28 18.82 11.21
C ALA A 147 -17.72 19.76 10.12
N PHE A 148 -17.01 19.21 9.13
CA PHE A 148 -16.55 20.00 7.99
C PHE A 148 -17.73 20.51 7.14
N GLU A 149 -17.65 21.76 6.66
CA GLU A 149 -18.69 22.42 5.84
C GLU A 149 -19.11 21.62 4.60
N GLN A 150 -18.18 20.85 4.02
CA GLN A 150 -18.38 20.10 2.78
C GLN A 150 -18.17 18.60 3.01
N LYS A 151 -19.06 17.78 2.43
CA LYS A 151 -18.90 16.32 2.42
C LYS A 151 -17.64 15.93 1.65
N VAL A 152 -16.76 15.18 2.31
CA VAL A 152 -15.45 14.77 1.81
C VAL A 152 -15.58 13.41 1.11
N THR A 153 -14.79 13.20 0.04
CA THR A 153 -14.66 11.87 -0.57
C THR A 153 -13.82 10.97 0.33
N VAL A 154 -14.36 9.81 0.70
CA VAL A 154 -13.71 8.81 1.57
C VAL A 154 -13.76 7.45 0.88
N GLY A 155 -12.86 6.54 1.26
CA GLY A 155 -12.81 5.18 0.75
C GLY A 155 -11.41 4.58 0.87
N TYR A 156 -11.14 3.51 0.12
CA TYR A 156 -9.89 2.75 0.23
C TYR A 156 -9.09 2.80 -1.07
N ILE A 157 -7.86 3.29 -1.00
CA ILE A 157 -6.92 3.45 -2.12
C ILE A 157 -5.63 2.65 -1.85
N TYR A 158 -5.08 1.98 -2.88
CA TYR A 158 -3.90 1.14 -2.70
C TYR A 158 -2.61 1.98 -2.74
N MET A 159 -1.96 2.11 -1.57
CA MET A 159 -0.71 2.86 -1.39
C MET A 159 0.50 1.94 -1.26
N LEU A 160 1.63 2.39 -1.82
CA LEU A 160 2.93 1.74 -1.82
C LEU A 160 3.98 2.64 -1.15
N LYS A 161 4.92 2.02 -0.43
CA LYS A 161 6.19 2.65 -0.04
C LYS A 161 7.22 2.45 -1.15
N LEU A 162 8.03 3.48 -1.40
CA LEU A 162 9.18 3.46 -2.33
C LEU A 162 10.53 3.35 -1.59
#